data_AF-A0A2P8AMJ8-F1
#
_entry.id   AF-A0A2P8AMJ8-F1
#
_cell.length_a   1.000
_cell.length_b   1.000
_cell.length_c   1.000
_cell.angle_alpha   90.00
_cell.angle_beta   90.00
_cell.angle_gamma   90.00
#
_symmetry.space_group_name_H-M   'P 1'
#
loop_
_entity.id
_entity.type
_entity.pdbx_description
1 polymer ?
#
loop_
_entity_poly.entity_id
_entity_poly.type
_entity_poly.pdbx_seq_one_letter_code
_entity_poly.pdbx_strand_id
1 'polypeptide(L)'
;MASTGSTPAGDAPHTPAPTGTEQGAPEPDAGAERRESRPADPEQALAAIRWRLHPETLREEAPDPPALREIRDGLTTKLGSALDNRSRARLLSLRSVASRILGDLDDALADARLALTYAEATGELRRTALARARLAEVLRWRSEHAEADRLFAEANSPELPDRLRAVLHEHAGRSCYDQGRLTEACLHFERALDLRQGEDPELNARTTLALDAVAERAATGGFGPKPRSRETVLGGERHPVPTFDEEQELWGYADAEGELVIEHRYAEVQPFREGLAWVRRPEASRWALIDTTGAALIEANNGYRAVGSFSEGLSWVSMDGKGRWMAVDPTNIVKIPPGYEDVRPFRGGLAAVRQNGGWGAVDRTGQVVVPTRYHGLTTPLADGRYVDGFTEDGLAVVELAGRRGVVDRTGRVLVAPAYPTLVVHPVAFLVGDESGRWGALDRRGELLIDPVHPSRAAVVAEIDRLLADTSPVL
;
A
#
# COMPACT_ATOMS: atom_id res chain seq x y z
N MET A 1 -40.29 17.14 -79.38
CA MET A 1 -41.53 17.24 -78.59
C MET A 1 -41.28 18.25 -77.48
N ALA A 2 -42.12 19.29 -77.46
CA ALA A 2 -42.41 20.29 -76.41
C ALA A 2 -41.20 20.95 -75.69
N SER A 3 -40.93 22.26 -75.83
CA SER A 3 -41.77 23.42 -75.41
C SER A 3 -42.09 23.37 -73.91
N THR A 4 -42.01 24.42 -73.09
CA THR A 4 -41.80 25.88 -73.23
C THR A 4 -41.92 26.48 -71.82
N GLY A 5 -41.22 27.60 -71.58
CA GLY A 5 -41.69 28.73 -70.74
C GLY A 5 -41.48 28.61 -69.22
N SER A 6 -41.26 29.69 -68.47
CA SER A 6 -41.44 31.11 -68.76
C SER A 6 -40.63 31.97 -67.79
N THR A 7 -40.00 33.03 -68.29
CA THR A 7 -39.75 34.32 -67.59
C THR A 7 -41.02 35.20 -67.81
N PRO A 8 -41.24 36.43 -67.25
CA PRO A 8 -40.26 37.54 -67.20
C PRO A 8 -40.43 38.63 -66.10
N ALA A 9 -39.49 39.60 -66.15
CA ALA A 9 -39.61 41.07 -66.02
C ALA A 9 -40.09 41.69 -64.69
N GLY A 10 -39.64 42.88 -64.26
CA GLY A 10 -38.84 44.00 -64.77
C GLY A 10 -38.75 45.03 -63.61
N ASP A 11 -38.01 46.13 -63.60
CA ASP A 11 -37.45 46.95 -64.67
C ASP A 11 -36.25 47.78 -64.13
N ALA A 12 -35.53 48.38 -65.08
CA ALA A 12 -34.20 48.98 -65.05
C ALA A 12 -34.17 50.52 -64.67
N PRO A 13 -33.22 51.38 -65.15
CA PRO A 13 -31.79 51.58 -64.78
C PRO A 13 -31.40 53.08 -64.54
N HIS A 14 -30.08 53.41 -64.60
CA HIS A 14 -29.35 54.72 -64.68
C HIS A 14 -28.62 55.16 -63.37
N THR A 15 -27.28 55.09 -63.14
CA THR A 15 -26.02 55.63 -63.78
C THR A 15 -25.87 57.17 -63.69
N PRO A 16 -24.69 57.85 -63.52
CA PRO A 16 -23.33 57.54 -62.97
C PRO A 16 -22.67 58.60 -62.00
N ALA A 17 -21.60 58.20 -61.28
CA ALA A 17 -20.36 58.94 -60.83
C ALA A 17 -20.45 60.26 -59.98
N PRO A 18 -19.37 60.84 -59.37
CA PRO A 18 -17.96 60.41 -59.15
C PRO A 18 -17.38 60.61 -57.71
N THR A 19 -16.17 60.06 -57.49
CA THR A 19 -15.05 60.41 -56.57
C THR A 19 -15.21 61.28 -55.30
N GLY A 20 -14.63 60.76 -54.21
CA GLY A 20 -14.24 61.42 -52.95
C GLY A 20 -14.71 60.55 -51.77
N THR A 21 -13.92 59.99 -50.87
CA THR A 21 -12.77 60.53 -50.13
C THR A 21 -12.12 59.35 -49.40
N GLU A 22 -10.79 59.36 -49.24
CA GLU A 22 -10.05 58.44 -48.36
C GLU A 22 -10.63 58.42 -46.94
N GLN A 23 -11.08 57.26 -46.47
CA GLN A 23 -11.19 56.95 -45.04
C GLN A 23 -10.74 55.50 -44.82
N GLY A 24 -9.84 55.35 -43.84
CA GLY A 24 -8.96 54.21 -43.65
C GLY A 24 -9.65 52.87 -43.38
N ALA A 25 -8.88 51.83 -43.64
CA ALA A 25 -9.16 50.47 -43.23
C ALA A 25 -9.53 50.42 -41.73
N PRO A 26 -10.49 49.58 -41.32
CA PRO A 26 -10.71 49.34 -39.91
C PRO A 26 -9.47 48.63 -39.36
N GLU A 27 -8.88 49.22 -38.31
CA GLU A 27 -7.91 48.54 -37.48
C GLU A 27 -8.46 47.17 -37.07
N PRO A 28 -7.64 46.10 -37.07
CA PRO A 28 -8.08 44.85 -36.51
C PRO A 28 -8.33 45.06 -35.02
N ASP A 29 -9.56 44.79 -34.61
CA ASP A 29 -10.02 44.78 -33.23
C ASP A 29 -8.99 44.08 -32.34
N ALA A 30 -8.20 44.89 -31.62
CA ALA A 30 -7.27 44.48 -30.58
C ALA A 30 -8.10 44.13 -29.33
N GLY A 31 -8.94 43.13 -29.49
CA GLY A 31 -9.92 42.65 -28.53
C GLY A 31 -10.12 41.14 -28.69
N ALA A 32 -9.08 40.42 -29.10
CA ALA A 32 -9.00 39.00 -28.82
C ALA A 32 -8.80 38.85 -27.31
N GLU A 33 -9.90 39.00 -26.56
CA GLU A 33 -10.00 38.55 -25.19
C GLU A 33 -9.49 37.13 -25.16
N ARG A 34 -8.31 37.00 -24.53
CA ARG A 34 -7.68 35.74 -24.19
C ARG A 34 -8.80 34.88 -23.63
N ARG A 35 -9.13 33.79 -24.32
CA ARG A 35 -9.80 32.67 -23.64
C ARG A 35 -8.85 32.30 -22.51
N GLU A 36 -9.14 32.82 -21.32
CA GLU A 36 -8.45 32.46 -20.10
C GLU A 36 -8.57 30.94 -20.00
N SER A 37 -7.48 30.26 -20.34
CA SER A 37 -7.31 28.86 -20.01
C SER A 37 -7.54 28.79 -18.51
N ARG A 38 -8.59 28.08 -18.07
CA ARG A 38 -8.80 27.78 -16.65
C ARG A 38 -7.44 27.47 -16.02
N PRO A 39 -7.05 28.12 -14.91
CA PRO A 39 -5.80 27.75 -14.26
C PRO A 39 -5.86 26.24 -14.02
N ALA A 40 -4.84 25.53 -14.54
CA ALA A 40 -4.79 24.09 -14.48
C ALA A 40 -4.91 23.67 -13.01
N ASP A 41 -5.73 22.65 -12.70
CA ASP A 41 -5.80 22.12 -11.34
C ASP A 41 -4.37 21.78 -10.89
N PRO A 42 -3.91 22.30 -9.73
CA PRO A 42 -2.49 22.21 -9.37
C PRO A 42 -2.03 20.77 -9.16
N GLU A 43 -2.93 19.84 -8.82
CA GLU A 43 -2.59 18.42 -8.71
C GLU A 43 -2.36 17.80 -10.08
N GLN A 44 -3.23 18.10 -11.05
CA GLN A 44 -3.07 17.66 -12.45
C GLN A 44 -1.83 18.28 -13.08
N ALA A 45 -1.57 19.57 -12.83
CA ALA A 45 -0.39 20.26 -13.30
C ALA A 45 0.90 19.60 -12.77
N LEU A 46 0.93 19.25 -11.47
CA LEU A 46 2.06 18.55 -10.87
C LEU A 46 2.26 17.14 -11.47
N ALA A 47 1.16 16.41 -11.68
CA ALA A 47 1.20 15.06 -12.26
C ALA A 47 1.61 15.03 -13.74
N ALA A 48 1.42 16.14 -14.47
CA ALA A 48 1.78 16.25 -15.88
C ALA A 48 3.28 16.54 -16.11
N ILE A 49 4.04 16.86 -15.06
CA ILE A 49 5.48 17.12 -15.16
C ILE A 49 6.21 15.82 -15.50
N ARG A 50 7.05 15.86 -16.53
CA ARG A 50 7.98 14.76 -16.85
C ARG A 50 9.28 14.96 -16.07
N TRP A 51 9.44 14.15 -15.03
CA TRP A 51 10.61 14.21 -14.15
C TRP A 51 11.82 13.55 -14.79
N ARG A 52 13.00 14.15 -14.60
CA ARG A 52 14.30 13.56 -14.95
C ARG A 52 15.08 13.33 -13.67
N LEU A 53 15.83 12.22 -13.63
CA LEU A 53 16.76 11.95 -12.55
C LEU A 53 18.14 12.45 -12.94
N HIS A 54 18.81 13.15 -12.02
CA HIS A 54 20.22 13.47 -12.16
C HIS A 54 21.02 12.14 -12.15
N PRO A 55 21.92 11.89 -13.13
CA PRO A 55 22.58 10.58 -13.30
C PRO A 55 23.41 10.18 -12.07
N GLU A 56 24.11 11.12 -11.44
CA GLU A 56 24.98 10.78 -10.29
C GLU A 56 24.24 10.70 -8.95
N THR A 57 23.26 11.57 -8.71
CA THR A 57 22.58 11.69 -7.40
C THR A 57 21.26 10.93 -7.34
N LEU A 58 20.71 10.53 -8.50
CA LEU A 58 19.40 9.90 -8.64
C LEU A 58 18.28 10.71 -7.94
N ARG A 59 18.41 12.03 -7.97
CA ARG A 59 17.41 13.00 -7.49
C ARG A 59 16.61 13.56 -8.65
N GLU A 60 15.33 13.80 -8.42
CA GLU A 60 14.46 14.46 -9.39
C GLU A 60 14.88 15.92 -9.60
N GLU A 61 14.99 16.33 -10.86
CA GLU A 61 15.25 17.71 -11.26
C GLU A 61 13.95 18.40 -11.71
N ALA A 62 13.70 19.61 -11.22
CA ALA A 62 12.59 20.44 -11.69
C ALA A 62 12.90 20.99 -13.10
N PRO A 63 12.08 20.68 -14.12
CA PRO A 63 12.28 21.24 -15.46
C PRO A 63 12.09 22.77 -15.50
N ASP A 64 11.17 23.29 -14.67
CA ASP A 64 10.83 24.71 -14.56
C ASP A 64 10.51 25.05 -13.09
N PRO A 65 11.51 25.55 -12.31
CA PRO A 65 11.30 25.89 -10.91
C PRO A 65 10.26 27.01 -10.67
N PRO A 66 10.19 28.11 -11.45
CA PRO A 66 9.08 29.06 -11.38
C PRO A 66 7.69 28.42 -11.51
N ALA A 67 7.45 27.60 -12.53
CA ALA A 67 6.16 26.92 -12.70
C ALA A 67 5.85 25.97 -11.53
N LEU A 68 6.86 25.29 -10.97
CA LEU A 68 6.68 24.43 -9.81
C LEU A 68 6.30 25.22 -8.54
N ARG A 69 6.77 26.47 -8.38
CA ARG A 69 6.32 27.36 -7.29
C ARG A 69 4.85 27.74 -7.45
N GLU A 70 4.41 28.07 -8.65
CA GLU A 70 2.99 28.39 -8.92
C GLU A 70 2.09 27.19 -8.59
N ILE A 71 2.52 25.98 -8.95
CA ILE A 71 1.82 24.74 -8.59
C ILE A 71 1.73 24.56 -7.06
N ARG A 72 2.85 24.76 -6.34
CA ARG A 72 2.90 24.69 -4.87
C ARG A 72 1.96 25.70 -4.21
N ASP A 73 1.88 26.91 -4.75
CA ASP A 73 1.00 27.97 -4.25
C ASP A 73 -0.47 27.60 -4.49
N GLY A 74 -0.80 27.05 -5.66
CA GLY A 74 -2.12 26.49 -5.95
C GLY A 74 -2.53 25.35 -5.00
N LEU A 75 -1.60 24.44 -4.69
CA LEU A 75 -1.83 23.38 -3.68
C LEU A 75 -2.11 23.97 -2.29
N THR A 76 -1.41 25.05 -1.91
CA THR A 76 -1.63 25.76 -0.64
C THR A 76 -3.02 26.37 -0.58
N THR A 77 -3.47 27.03 -1.64
CA THR A 77 -4.83 27.59 -1.72
C THR A 77 -5.88 26.49 -1.59
N LYS A 78 -5.72 25.38 -2.30
CA LYS A 78 -6.66 24.24 -2.25
C LYS A 78 -6.70 23.60 -0.85
N LEU A 79 -5.54 23.45 -0.21
CA LEU A 79 -5.43 22.92 1.15
C LEU A 79 -6.20 23.76 2.17
N GLY A 80 -6.21 25.09 2.02
CA GLY A 80 -6.96 26.00 2.89
C GLY A 80 -8.48 25.74 2.89
N SER A 81 -9.00 25.10 1.85
CA SER A 81 -10.42 24.73 1.73
C SER A 81 -10.73 23.25 2.03
N ALA A 82 -9.71 22.43 2.33
CA ALA A 82 -9.87 20.99 2.53
C ALA A 82 -10.49 20.68 3.91
N LEU A 83 -11.64 19.99 3.90
CA LEU A 83 -12.42 19.71 5.11
C LEU A 83 -12.16 18.32 5.69
N ASP A 84 -11.85 17.33 4.85
CA ASP A 84 -11.69 15.93 5.27
C ASP A 84 -10.22 15.49 5.30
N ASN A 85 -9.94 14.46 6.11
CA ASN A 85 -8.60 13.91 6.29
C ASN A 85 -7.99 13.37 4.98
N ARG A 86 -8.81 12.81 4.07
CA ARG A 86 -8.33 12.25 2.80
C ARG A 86 -7.81 13.36 1.89
N SER A 87 -8.56 14.45 1.75
CA SER A 87 -8.14 15.62 0.96
C SER A 87 -6.90 16.28 1.56
N ARG A 88 -6.85 16.48 2.89
CA ARG A 88 -5.68 17.04 3.57
C ARG A 88 -4.43 16.19 3.40
N ALA A 89 -4.53 14.88 3.63
CA ALA A 89 -3.43 13.94 3.44
C ALA A 89 -2.88 14.02 2.02
N ARG A 90 -3.75 14.03 1.00
CA ARG A 90 -3.35 14.10 -0.40
C ARG A 90 -2.65 15.43 -0.72
N LEU A 91 -3.26 16.57 -0.38
CA LEU A 91 -2.73 17.89 -0.73
C LEU A 91 -1.41 18.22 -0.03
N LEU A 92 -1.31 17.93 1.28
CA LEU A 92 -0.04 18.07 2.03
C LEU A 92 1.05 17.18 1.43
N SER A 93 0.70 15.94 1.09
CA SER A 93 1.64 14.99 0.48
C SER A 93 2.17 15.48 -0.87
N LEU A 94 1.32 16.08 -1.71
CA LEU A 94 1.73 16.65 -3.00
C LEU A 94 2.55 17.94 -2.83
N ARG A 95 2.14 18.81 -1.89
CA ARG A 95 2.86 20.06 -1.61
C ARG A 95 4.26 19.80 -1.08
N SER A 96 4.40 18.79 -0.21
CA SER A 96 5.70 18.31 0.27
C SER A 96 6.63 17.91 -0.88
N VAL A 97 6.12 17.25 -1.93
CA VAL A 97 6.92 16.88 -3.10
C VAL A 97 7.41 18.12 -3.84
N ALA A 98 6.54 19.09 -4.08
CA ALA A 98 6.94 20.34 -4.73
C ALA A 98 8.00 21.09 -3.91
N SER A 99 7.79 21.23 -2.59
CA SER A 99 8.75 21.88 -1.68
C SER A 99 10.10 21.14 -1.63
N ARG A 100 10.09 19.80 -1.58
CA ARG A 100 11.33 18.98 -1.59
C ARG A 100 12.17 19.28 -2.83
N ILE A 101 11.54 19.24 -4.00
CA ILE A 101 12.24 19.43 -5.28
C ILE A 101 12.71 20.88 -5.45
N LEU A 102 11.99 21.85 -4.90
CA LEU A 102 12.42 23.26 -4.83
C LEU A 102 13.57 23.51 -3.85
N GLY A 103 13.92 22.53 -3.02
CA GLY A 103 14.99 22.64 -2.01
C GLY A 103 14.52 23.10 -0.63
N ASP A 104 13.23 23.36 -0.45
CA ASP A 104 12.62 23.83 0.81
C ASP A 104 12.34 22.64 1.75
N LEU A 105 13.41 21.98 2.24
CA LEU A 105 13.34 20.69 2.92
C LEU A 105 12.67 20.72 4.30
N ASP A 106 12.70 21.84 5.01
CA ASP A 106 12.01 21.99 6.31
C ASP A 106 10.48 22.05 6.13
N ASP A 107 10.02 22.84 5.17
CA ASP A 107 8.60 22.92 4.79
C ASP A 107 8.10 21.58 4.25
N ALA A 108 8.91 20.94 3.39
CA ALA A 108 8.60 19.62 2.86
C ALA A 108 8.44 18.56 3.96
N LEU A 109 9.29 18.61 5.00
CA LEU A 109 9.25 17.69 6.14
C LEU A 109 8.01 17.91 7.01
N ALA A 110 7.70 19.17 7.32
CA ALA A 110 6.51 19.52 8.10
C ALA A 110 5.23 19.03 7.40
N ASP A 111 5.11 19.28 6.10
CA ASP A 111 3.97 18.82 5.29
C ASP A 111 3.89 17.30 5.21
N ALA A 112 5.02 16.62 4.98
CA ALA A 112 5.05 15.17 4.87
C ALA A 112 4.63 14.46 6.16
N ARG A 113 5.06 14.96 7.32
CA ARG A 113 4.65 14.41 8.63
C ARG A 113 3.15 14.56 8.87
N LEU A 114 2.61 15.76 8.62
CA LEU A 114 1.17 15.99 8.74
C LEU A 114 0.37 15.14 7.74
N ALA A 115 0.86 15.00 6.51
CA ALA A 115 0.25 14.15 5.50
C ALA A 115 0.15 12.69 5.96
N LEU A 116 1.21 12.16 6.55
CA LEU A 116 1.22 10.80 7.10
C LEU A 116 0.21 10.65 8.24
N THR A 117 0.17 11.58 9.19
CA THR A 117 -0.83 11.56 10.28
C THR A 117 -2.27 11.53 9.77
N TYR A 118 -2.60 12.39 8.80
CA TYR A 118 -3.93 12.38 8.20
C TYR A 118 -4.21 11.10 7.41
N ALA A 119 -3.20 10.54 6.73
CA ALA A 119 -3.34 9.30 5.98
C ALA A 119 -3.62 8.11 6.92
N GLU A 120 -2.87 7.98 8.02
CA GLU A 120 -3.08 6.94 9.04
C GLU A 120 -4.47 7.03 9.66
N ALA A 121 -4.94 8.26 9.93
CA ALA A 121 -6.31 8.49 10.42
C ALA A 121 -7.40 8.06 9.43
N THR A 122 -7.10 7.92 8.13
CA THR A 122 -8.05 7.36 7.15
C THR A 122 -8.12 5.83 7.19
N GLY A 123 -7.10 5.17 7.72
CA GLY A 123 -7.00 3.71 7.75
C GLY A 123 -6.82 3.05 6.39
N GLU A 124 -6.50 3.80 5.32
CA GLU A 124 -6.30 3.29 3.96
C GLU A 124 -4.81 3.07 3.64
N LEU A 125 -4.42 1.81 3.48
CA LEU A 125 -3.08 1.26 3.28
C LEU A 125 -2.36 1.94 2.13
N ARG A 126 -3.02 2.04 0.95
CA ARG A 126 -2.41 2.71 -0.22
C ARG A 126 -2.05 4.16 0.09
N ARG A 127 -2.93 4.89 0.78
CA ARG A 127 -2.68 6.32 1.08
C ARG A 127 -1.58 6.47 2.12
N THR A 128 -1.61 5.64 3.16
CA THR A 128 -0.59 5.62 4.20
C THR A 128 0.77 5.25 3.62
N ALA A 129 0.86 4.24 2.76
CA ALA A 129 2.09 3.85 2.07
C ALA A 129 2.67 4.99 1.21
N LEU A 130 1.82 5.68 0.42
CA LEU A 130 2.25 6.83 -0.38
C LEU A 130 2.76 7.99 0.47
N ALA A 131 2.03 8.35 1.54
CA ALA A 131 2.44 9.42 2.44
C ALA A 131 3.77 9.08 3.14
N ARG A 132 3.92 7.84 3.60
CA ARG A 132 5.11 7.32 4.25
C ARG A 132 6.32 7.33 3.31
N ALA A 133 6.17 6.88 2.07
CA ALA A 133 7.25 6.87 1.09
C ALA A 133 7.67 8.29 0.65
N ARG A 134 6.74 9.24 0.55
CA ARG A 134 7.09 10.65 0.31
C ARG A 134 7.82 11.29 1.47
N LEU A 135 7.44 10.99 2.71
CA LEU A 135 8.20 11.40 3.89
C LEU A 135 9.62 10.83 3.87
N ALA A 136 9.76 9.55 3.52
CA ALA A 136 11.04 8.89 3.38
C ALA A 136 11.95 9.59 2.34
N GLU A 137 11.41 10.04 1.20
CA GLU A 137 12.16 10.83 0.21
C GLU A 137 12.65 12.18 0.75
N VAL A 138 11.84 12.87 1.56
CA VAL A 138 12.28 14.13 2.20
C VAL A 138 13.45 13.85 3.15
N LEU A 139 13.34 12.81 3.99
CA LEU A 139 14.38 12.39 4.93
C LEU A 139 15.65 11.95 4.19
N ARG A 140 15.51 11.23 3.06
CA ARG A 140 16.63 10.86 2.18
C ARG A 140 17.40 12.09 1.71
N TRP A 141 16.71 13.13 1.24
CA TRP A 141 17.33 14.36 0.75
C TRP A 141 18.00 15.18 1.86
N ARG A 142 17.52 15.03 3.11
CA ARG A 142 18.13 15.57 4.34
C ARG A 142 19.26 14.70 4.91
N SER A 143 19.58 13.58 4.27
CA SER A 143 20.55 12.58 4.77
C SER A 143 20.17 11.91 6.10
N GLU A 144 18.90 11.93 6.47
CA GLU A 144 18.33 11.21 7.63
C GLU A 144 18.00 9.75 7.24
N HIS A 145 19.01 9.04 6.75
CA HIS A 145 18.82 7.79 6.00
C HIS A 145 18.26 6.61 6.79
N ALA A 146 18.60 6.48 8.08
CA ALA A 146 18.11 5.37 8.89
C ALA A 146 16.58 5.41 9.04
N GLU A 147 16.02 6.60 9.24
CA GLU A 147 14.57 6.79 9.32
C GLU A 147 13.93 6.64 7.94
N ALA A 148 14.54 7.17 6.88
CA ALA A 148 14.06 6.99 5.51
C ALA A 148 13.94 5.51 5.13
N ASP A 149 14.97 4.71 5.40
CA ASP A 149 14.98 3.26 5.12
C ASP A 149 13.88 2.53 5.88
N ARG A 150 13.66 2.87 7.17
CA ARG A 150 12.57 2.30 7.98
C ARG A 150 11.22 2.59 7.35
N LEU A 151 10.96 3.85 6.99
CA LEU A 151 9.71 4.26 6.38
C LEU A 151 9.49 3.61 5.00
N PHE A 152 10.52 3.41 4.18
CA PHE A 152 10.38 2.65 2.93
C PHE A 152 10.02 1.17 3.20
N ALA A 153 10.66 0.54 4.19
CA ALA A 153 10.37 -0.85 4.57
C ALA A 153 8.96 -1.04 5.17
N GLU A 154 8.47 -0.06 5.92
CA GLU A 154 7.10 -0.01 6.44
C GLU A 154 6.07 0.29 5.33
N ALA A 155 6.40 1.14 4.36
CA ALA A 155 5.49 1.49 3.26
C ALA A 155 5.25 0.32 2.30
N ASN A 156 6.23 -0.57 2.13
CA ASN A 156 6.17 -1.66 1.16
C ASN A 156 5.43 -2.90 1.70
N SER A 157 4.12 -2.74 1.91
CA SER A 157 3.25 -3.85 2.27
C SER A 157 3.11 -4.83 1.10
N PRO A 158 3.13 -6.15 1.37
CA PRO A 158 2.85 -7.13 0.33
C PRO A 158 1.47 -6.93 -0.28
N GLU A 159 0.47 -6.43 0.44
CA GLU A 159 -0.94 -6.29 -0.01
C GLU A 159 -1.18 -5.14 -1.01
N LEU A 160 -0.16 -4.33 -1.29
CA LEU A 160 -0.24 -3.23 -2.27
C LEU A 160 -0.18 -3.74 -3.72
N PRO A 161 -0.70 -2.97 -4.70
CA PRO A 161 -0.58 -3.33 -6.10
C PRO A 161 0.90 -3.36 -6.53
N ASP A 162 1.26 -4.29 -7.41
CA ASP A 162 2.65 -4.44 -7.87
C ASP A 162 3.20 -3.18 -8.52
N ARG A 163 2.35 -2.38 -9.19
CA ARG A 163 2.71 -1.03 -9.68
C ARG A 163 3.28 -0.13 -8.60
N LEU A 164 2.62 -0.03 -7.45
CA LEU A 164 3.10 0.83 -6.37
C LEU A 164 4.31 0.20 -5.68
N ARG A 165 4.30 -1.11 -5.46
CA ARG A 165 5.43 -1.82 -4.84
C ARG A 165 6.72 -1.69 -5.64
N ALA A 166 6.61 -1.70 -6.97
CA ALA A 166 7.74 -1.50 -7.86
C ALA A 166 8.38 -0.12 -7.66
N VAL A 167 7.58 0.94 -7.59
CA VAL A 167 8.12 2.29 -7.33
C VAL A 167 8.66 2.43 -5.91
N LEU A 168 8.03 1.82 -4.91
CA LEU A 168 8.58 1.80 -3.54
C LEU A 168 9.97 1.14 -3.49
N HIS A 169 10.17 0.07 -4.26
CA HIS A 169 11.48 -0.55 -4.42
C HIS A 169 12.48 0.33 -5.16
N GLU A 170 12.08 0.99 -6.27
CA GLU A 170 12.93 1.98 -6.96
C GLU A 170 13.45 3.03 -5.96
N HIS A 171 12.55 3.61 -5.17
CA HIS A 171 12.89 4.65 -4.20
C HIS A 171 13.78 4.15 -3.05
N ALA A 172 13.48 2.97 -2.48
CA ALA A 172 14.31 2.34 -1.46
C ALA A 172 15.73 2.04 -1.99
N GLY A 173 15.85 1.62 -3.26
CA GLY A 173 17.12 1.39 -3.95
C GLY A 173 17.96 2.68 -4.02
N ARG A 174 17.33 3.81 -4.35
CA ARG A 174 18.00 5.12 -4.37
C ARG A 174 18.48 5.56 -2.98
N SER A 175 17.71 5.29 -1.92
CA SER A 175 18.16 5.52 -0.53
C SER A 175 19.41 4.69 -0.20
N CYS A 176 19.45 3.42 -0.62
CA CYS A 176 20.61 2.55 -0.42
C CYS A 176 21.83 3.02 -1.22
N TYR A 177 21.60 3.48 -2.46
CA TYR A 177 22.63 4.05 -3.32
C TYR A 177 23.28 5.30 -2.70
N ASP A 178 22.49 6.23 -2.15
CA ASP A 178 23.02 7.44 -1.48
C ASP A 178 24.01 7.09 -0.36
N GLN A 179 23.76 5.96 0.32
CA GLN A 179 24.55 5.45 1.45
C GLN A 179 25.72 4.54 1.04
N GLY A 180 25.92 4.30 -0.27
CA GLY A 180 26.96 3.39 -0.77
C GLY A 180 26.68 1.90 -0.50
N ARG A 181 25.44 1.52 -0.14
CA ARG A 181 25.03 0.12 -0.01
C ARG A 181 24.57 -0.42 -1.36
N LEU A 182 25.52 -0.57 -2.28
CA LEU A 182 25.22 -0.79 -3.70
C LEU A 182 24.63 -2.18 -3.97
N THR A 183 25.05 -3.24 -3.26
CA THR A 183 24.37 -4.56 -3.38
C THR A 183 22.91 -4.49 -2.97
N GLU A 184 22.60 -3.80 -1.86
CA GLU A 184 21.22 -3.61 -1.38
C GLU A 184 20.41 -2.77 -2.38
N ALA A 185 21.02 -1.77 -3.00
CA ALA A 185 20.40 -0.97 -4.06
C ALA A 185 20.05 -1.82 -5.29
N CYS A 186 20.97 -2.65 -5.80
CA CYS A 186 20.71 -3.56 -6.92
C CYS A 186 19.52 -4.48 -6.66
N LEU A 187 19.46 -5.12 -5.49
CA LEU A 187 18.35 -6.01 -5.14
C LEU A 187 17.00 -5.30 -5.16
N HIS A 188 16.96 -4.03 -4.73
CA HIS A 188 15.75 -3.22 -4.82
C HIS A 188 15.39 -2.88 -6.27
N PHE A 189 16.35 -2.48 -7.10
CA PHE A 189 16.11 -2.18 -8.51
C PHE A 189 15.66 -3.41 -9.32
N GLU A 190 16.29 -4.56 -9.12
CA GLU A 190 15.87 -5.84 -9.70
C GLU A 190 14.43 -6.16 -9.32
N ARG A 191 14.09 -6.00 -8.03
CA ARG A 191 12.73 -6.26 -7.55
C ARG A 191 11.69 -5.31 -8.17
N ALA A 192 12.06 -4.06 -8.41
CA ALA A 192 11.20 -3.10 -9.10
C ALA A 192 10.88 -3.54 -10.54
N LEU A 193 11.89 -4.02 -11.26
CA LEU A 193 11.73 -4.54 -12.63
C LEU A 193 10.91 -5.83 -12.66
N ASP A 194 11.19 -6.78 -11.77
CA ASP A 194 10.48 -8.06 -11.67
C ASP A 194 8.98 -7.90 -11.42
N LEU A 195 8.60 -6.94 -10.58
CA LEU A 195 7.19 -6.67 -10.26
C LEU A 195 6.40 -6.13 -11.46
N ARG A 196 7.07 -5.54 -12.46
CA ARG A 196 6.42 -5.00 -13.66
C ARG A 196 6.67 -5.81 -14.92
N GLN A 197 7.64 -6.72 -14.93
CA GLN A 197 7.94 -7.60 -16.07
C GLN A 197 8.06 -6.84 -17.41
N GLY A 198 8.56 -5.60 -17.38
CA GLY A 198 8.72 -4.76 -18.57
C GLY A 198 7.50 -3.92 -18.98
N GLU A 199 6.36 -4.01 -18.28
CA GLU A 199 5.10 -3.32 -18.62
C GLU A 199 5.08 -1.81 -18.28
N ASP A 200 6.20 -1.24 -17.85
CA ASP A 200 6.33 0.18 -17.47
C ASP A 200 7.61 0.79 -18.04
N PRO A 201 7.59 1.35 -19.27
CA PRO A 201 8.77 1.88 -19.91
C PRO A 201 9.46 3.01 -19.14
N GLU A 202 8.69 3.81 -18.39
CA GLU A 202 9.23 4.93 -17.63
C GLU A 202 9.96 4.47 -16.37
N LEU A 203 9.35 3.55 -15.61
CA LEU A 203 10.03 2.87 -14.50
C LEU A 203 11.29 2.16 -14.98
N ASN A 204 11.22 1.44 -16.10
CA ASN A 204 12.37 0.72 -16.66
C ASN A 204 13.51 1.68 -16.98
N ALA A 205 13.21 2.83 -17.62
CA ALA A 205 14.22 3.83 -17.95
C ALA A 205 14.91 4.41 -16.70
N ARG A 206 14.13 4.80 -15.68
CA ARG A 206 14.68 5.33 -14.42
C ARG A 206 15.49 4.28 -13.65
N THR A 207 15.01 3.04 -13.61
CA THR A 207 15.68 1.94 -12.92
C THR A 207 16.97 1.53 -13.63
N THR A 208 16.99 1.55 -14.98
CA THR A 208 18.20 1.30 -15.78
C THR A 208 19.25 2.37 -15.51
N LEU A 209 18.87 3.65 -15.53
CA LEU A 209 19.77 4.77 -15.18
C LEU A 209 20.35 4.59 -13.77
N ALA A 210 19.54 4.16 -12.80
CA ALA A 210 20.00 3.90 -11.45
C ALA A 210 20.99 2.73 -11.35
N LEU A 211 20.80 1.66 -12.13
CA LEU A 211 21.73 0.54 -12.21
C LEU A 211 23.05 0.93 -12.89
N ASP A 212 23.01 1.79 -13.91
CA ASP A 212 24.21 2.35 -14.53
C ASP A 212 25.03 3.16 -13.51
N ALA A 213 24.37 4.03 -12.75
CA ALA A 213 25.01 4.81 -11.67
C ALA A 213 25.61 3.91 -10.57
N VAL A 214 24.93 2.81 -10.21
CA VAL A 214 25.47 1.80 -9.30
C VAL A 214 26.74 1.16 -9.88
N ALA A 215 26.73 0.77 -11.15
CA ALA A 215 27.88 0.13 -11.80
C ALA A 215 29.11 1.06 -11.83
N GLU A 216 28.91 2.33 -12.17
CA GLU A 216 29.97 3.35 -12.15
C GLU A 216 30.56 3.54 -10.75
N ARG A 217 29.72 3.65 -9.71
CA ARG A 217 30.18 3.82 -8.33
C ARG A 217 30.86 2.57 -7.79
N ALA A 218 30.35 1.38 -8.12
CA ALA A 218 30.93 0.10 -7.72
C ALA A 218 32.31 -0.14 -8.35
N ALA A 219 32.55 0.36 -9.57
CA ALA A 219 33.84 0.24 -10.25
C ALA A 219 34.99 0.93 -9.49
N THR A 220 34.69 1.96 -8.67
CA THR A 220 35.69 2.72 -7.90
C THR A 220 35.72 2.35 -6.43
N GLY A 221 34.57 2.01 -5.82
CA GLY A 221 34.43 1.80 -4.37
C GLY A 221 34.00 0.40 -3.94
N GLY A 222 33.79 -0.53 -4.88
CA GLY A 222 33.17 -1.83 -4.59
C GLY A 222 31.67 -1.71 -4.24
N PHE A 223 31.02 -2.84 -3.96
CA PHE A 223 29.56 -2.89 -3.78
C PHE A 223 29.05 -2.54 -2.36
N GLY A 224 29.95 -2.28 -1.42
CA GLY A 224 29.59 -1.98 -0.02
C GLY A 224 29.26 -3.23 0.81
N PRO A 225 28.55 -3.07 1.94
CA PRO A 225 28.29 -4.15 2.90
C PRO A 225 27.24 -5.15 2.39
N LYS A 226 27.11 -6.28 3.11
CA LYS A 226 26.03 -7.25 2.88
C LYS A 226 24.65 -6.58 3.03
N PRO A 227 23.67 -6.93 2.18
CA PRO A 227 22.31 -6.40 2.29
C PRO A 227 21.67 -6.72 3.64
N ARG A 228 20.93 -5.75 4.18
CA ARG A 228 20.16 -5.92 5.41
C ARG A 228 18.83 -6.62 5.13
N SER A 229 18.35 -7.41 6.07
CA SER A 229 16.98 -7.94 6.03
C SER A 229 15.95 -6.86 6.38
N ARG A 230 14.70 -7.04 5.94
CA ARG A 230 13.58 -6.14 6.32
C ARG A 230 13.47 -6.00 7.84
N GLU A 231 13.60 -7.10 8.58
CA GLU A 231 13.56 -7.11 10.04
C GLU A 231 14.66 -6.24 10.65
N THR A 232 15.88 -6.32 10.10
CA THR A 232 17.01 -5.48 10.53
C THR A 232 16.72 -3.99 10.28
N VAL A 233 16.14 -3.63 9.13
CA VAL A 233 15.80 -2.24 8.80
C VAL A 233 14.70 -1.69 9.70
N LEU A 234 13.71 -2.51 10.04
CA LEU A 234 12.62 -2.14 10.94
C LEU A 234 13.04 -2.06 12.41
N GLY A 235 14.30 -2.38 12.73
CA GLY A 235 14.77 -2.42 14.12
C GLY A 235 14.10 -3.52 14.93
N GLY A 236 13.59 -4.57 14.27
CA GLY A 236 13.05 -5.73 14.97
C GLY A 236 14.15 -6.38 15.79
N GLU A 237 13.81 -6.77 17.03
CA GLU A 237 14.72 -7.56 17.86
C GLU A 237 15.10 -8.83 17.10
N ARG A 238 16.41 -9.07 16.95
CA ARG A 238 16.89 -10.36 16.43
C ARG A 238 16.60 -11.41 17.49
N HIS A 239 15.62 -12.26 17.21
CA HIS A 239 15.31 -13.38 18.08
C HIS A 239 16.15 -14.59 17.69
N PRO A 240 16.49 -15.46 18.66
CA PRO A 240 17.06 -16.75 18.35
C PRO A 240 16.17 -17.53 17.36
N VAL A 241 16.76 -18.23 16.40
CA VAL A 241 16.04 -19.05 15.42
C VAL A 241 16.09 -20.53 15.82
N PRO A 242 15.02 -21.31 15.55
CA PRO A 242 15.02 -22.74 15.84
C PRO A 242 16.19 -23.45 15.15
N THR A 243 16.92 -24.26 15.91
CA THR A 243 17.97 -25.17 15.40
C THR A 243 17.69 -26.59 15.90
N PHE A 244 18.04 -27.59 15.10
CA PHE A 244 17.78 -28.99 15.39
C PHE A 244 19.08 -29.78 15.47
N ASP A 245 19.22 -30.58 16.52
CA ASP A 245 20.31 -31.52 16.71
C ASP A 245 19.85 -32.92 16.28
N GLU A 246 20.45 -33.43 15.20
CA GLU A 246 20.08 -34.74 14.63
C GLU A 246 20.48 -35.93 15.52
N GLU A 247 21.51 -35.81 16.36
CA GLU A 247 21.96 -36.90 17.23
C GLU A 247 21.04 -37.05 18.45
N GLN A 248 20.58 -35.93 19.00
CA GLN A 248 19.70 -35.89 20.16
C GLN A 248 18.21 -35.97 19.77
N GLU A 249 17.88 -35.70 18.51
CA GLU A 249 16.52 -35.50 18.00
C GLU A 249 15.77 -34.39 18.77
N LEU A 250 16.49 -33.33 19.15
CA LEU A 250 15.95 -32.23 19.95
C LEU A 250 16.21 -30.87 19.32
N TRP A 251 15.28 -29.97 19.57
CA TRP A 251 15.31 -28.57 19.17
C TRP A 251 15.90 -27.69 20.26
N GLY A 252 16.66 -26.69 19.81
CA GLY A 252 17.16 -25.56 20.56
C GLY A 252 16.97 -24.26 19.77
N TYR A 253 17.69 -23.21 20.14
CA TYR A 253 17.71 -21.96 19.37
C TYR A 253 19.11 -21.39 19.26
N ALA A 254 19.43 -20.83 18.09
CA ALA A 254 20.71 -20.22 17.78
C ALA A 254 20.55 -18.74 17.39
N ASP A 255 21.61 -17.95 17.53
CA ASP A 255 21.61 -16.55 17.10
C ASP A 255 21.81 -16.40 15.57
N ALA A 256 21.99 -15.17 15.10
CA ALA A 256 22.16 -14.88 13.68
C ALA A 256 23.50 -15.38 13.12
N GLU A 257 24.47 -15.63 13.99
CA GLU A 257 25.80 -16.16 13.67
C GLU A 257 25.81 -17.70 13.71
N GLY A 258 24.71 -18.32 14.17
CA GLY A 258 24.55 -19.77 14.27
C GLY A 258 25.03 -20.34 15.60
N GLU A 259 25.42 -19.48 16.55
CA GLU A 259 25.85 -19.91 17.88
C GLU A 259 24.64 -20.27 18.74
N LEU A 260 24.75 -21.36 19.50
CA LEU A 260 23.65 -21.87 20.31
C LEU A 260 23.34 -20.94 21.49
N VAL A 261 22.11 -20.40 21.53
CA VAL A 261 21.60 -19.53 22.61
C VAL A 261 20.81 -20.34 23.63
N ILE A 262 19.98 -21.27 23.16
CA ILE A 262 19.15 -22.14 23.99
C ILE A 262 19.43 -23.58 23.60
N GLU A 263 19.87 -24.38 24.57
CA GLU A 263 20.26 -25.78 24.39
C GLU A 263 19.16 -26.64 23.72
N HIS A 264 19.60 -27.68 23.00
CA HIS A 264 18.73 -28.69 22.38
C HIS A 264 18.05 -29.56 23.45
N ARG A 265 16.89 -29.12 23.96
CA ARG A 265 16.16 -29.81 25.04
C ARG A 265 14.66 -29.90 24.83
N TYR A 266 14.17 -29.50 23.65
CA TYR A 266 12.76 -29.48 23.33
C TYR A 266 12.45 -30.49 22.23
N ALA A 267 11.36 -31.24 22.39
CA ALA A 267 10.85 -32.10 21.32
C ALA A 267 10.19 -31.27 20.22
N GLU A 268 9.55 -30.15 20.58
CA GLU A 268 8.89 -29.24 19.64
C GLU A 268 9.08 -27.78 20.06
N VAL A 269 9.23 -26.91 19.06
CA VAL A 269 9.42 -25.46 19.23
C VAL A 269 8.64 -24.69 18.18
N GLN A 270 8.18 -23.48 18.52
CA GLN A 270 7.72 -22.48 17.55
C GLN A 270 8.80 -21.41 17.34
N PRO A 271 8.89 -20.77 16.15
CA PRO A 271 9.73 -19.60 15.98
C PRO A 271 9.36 -18.49 16.98
N PHE A 272 10.35 -17.75 17.45
CA PHE A 272 10.11 -16.57 18.27
C PHE A 272 9.27 -15.52 17.53
N ARG A 273 8.26 -14.98 18.21
CA ARG A 273 7.44 -13.85 17.79
C ARG A 273 7.30 -12.90 18.97
N GLU A 274 7.61 -11.63 18.77
CA GLU A 274 7.52 -10.61 19.83
C GLU A 274 8.35 -10.97 21.07
N GLY A 275 9.53 -11.58 20.86
CA GLY A 275 10.42 -12.03 21.94
C GLY A 275 9.97 -13.29 22.67
N LEU A 276 8.91 -13.96 22.20
CA LEU A 276 8.28 -15.10 22.87
C LEU A 276 8.19 -16.34 21.97
N ALA A 277 8.38 -17.52 22.54
CA ALA A 277 8.22 -18.78 21.83
C ALA A 277 7.57 -19.88 22.69
N TRP A 278 6.64 -20.61 22.09
CA TRP A 278 6.10 -21.82 22.70
C TRP A 278 7.01 -23.01 22.43
N VAL A 279 7.30 -23.77 23.47
CA VAL A 279 8.16 -24.96 23.43
C VAL A 279 7.55 -26.12 24.20
N ARG A 280 7.93 -27.34 23.84
CA ARG A 280 7.49 -28.55 24.52
C ARG A 280 8.66 -29.49 24.75
N ARG A 281 8.86 -29.87 26.01
CA ARG A 281 9.87 -30.84 26.40
C ARG A 281 9.44 -32.28 26.05
N PRO A 282 10.37 -33.21 25.80
CA PRO A 282 10.05 -34.60 25.49
C PRO A 282 9.15 -35.28 26.53
N GLU A 283 9.39 -35.02 27.80
CA GLU A 283 8.61 -35.56 28.93
C GLU A 283 7.27 -34.85 29.15
N ALA A 284 7.04 -33.71 28.49
CA ALA A 284 5.87 -32.87 28.68
C ALA A 284 4.84 -33.06 27.55
N SER A 285 3.59 -33.28 27.94
CA SER A 285 2.46 -33.30 26.99
C SER A 285 1.82 -31.92 26.79
N ARG A 286 2.45 -30.85 27.30
CA ARG A 286 1.92 -29.48 27.34
C ARG A 286 2.99 -28.48 26.91
N TRP A 287 2.52 -27.36 26.38
CA TRP A 287 3.36 -26.26 25.94
C TRP A 287 3.76 -25.36 27.11
N ALA A 288 5.00 -24.89 27.09
CA ALA A 288 5.53 -23.84 27.94
C ALA A 288 5.92 -22.63 27.08
N LEU A 289 5.77 -21.42 27.62
CA LEU A 289 6.20 -20.19 26.98
C LEU A 289 7.57 -19.80 27.53
N ILE A 290 8.52 -19.48 26.64
CA ILE A 290 9.84 -18.98 27.00
C ILE A 290 10.11 -17.60 26.38
N ASP A 291 10.99 -16.84 27.02
CA ASP A 291 11.60 -15.64 26.45
C ASP A 291 12.87 -15.96 25.64
N THR A 292 13.50 -14.93 25.06
CA THR A 292 14.71 -15.06 24.23
C THR A 292 15.95 -15.58 24.96
N THR A 293 15.93 -15.59 26.30
CA THR A 293 17.00 -16.19 27.13
C THR A 293 16.74 -17.67 27.43
N GLY A 294 15.54 -18.17 27.10
CA GLY A 294 15.08 -19.51 27.43
C GLY A 294 14.45 -19.62 28.82
N ALA A 295 14.23 -18.50 29.51
CA ALA A 295 13.52 -18.50 30.78
C ALA A 295 12.02 -18.75 30.55
N ALA A 296 11.44 -19.64 31.35
CA ALA A 296 10.02 -19.95 31.26
C ALA A 296 9.16 -18.82 31.87
N LEU A 297 8.25 -18.28 31.07
CA LEU A 297 7.25 -17.30 31.49
C LEU A 297 5.92 -17.98 31.82
N ILE A 298 5.57 -19.03 31.08
CA ILE A 298 4.40 -19.87 31.33
C ILE A 298 4.87 -21.32 31.38
N GLU A 299 4.74 -21.95 32.55
CA GLU A 299 5.16 -23.32 32.77
C GLU A 299 4.21 -24.34 32.12
N ALA A 300 4.73 -25.51 31.74
CA ALA A 300 3.95 -26.57 31.09
C ALA A 300 2.82 -27.14 31.98
N ASN A 301 2.93 -26.99 33.30
CA ASN A 301 1.89 -27.40 34.25
C ASN A 301 0.61 -26.55 34.16
N ASN A 302 0.63 -25.42 33.45
CA ASN A 302 -0.56 -24.60 33.17
C ASN A 302 -1.56 -25.31 32.24
N GLY A 303 -1.16 -26.38 31.55
CA GLY A 303 -2.10 -27.34 30.97
C GLY A 303 -2.50 -27.09 29.51
N TYR A 304 -1.85 -26.15 28.80
CA TYR A 304 -2.12 -25.91 27.38
C TYR A 304 -1.64 -27.05 26.48
N ARG A 305 -2.58 -27.61 25.71
CA ARG A 305 -2.34 -28.70 24.75
C ARG A 305 -2.14 -28.20 23.33
N ALA A 306 -2.73 -27.05 22.98
CA ALA A 306 -2.49 -26.37 21.73
C ALA A 306 -2.31 -24.88 21.96
N VAL A 307 -1.46 -24.26 21.14
CA VAL A 307 -1.05 -22.87 21.25
C VAL A 307 -0.84 -22.29 19.84
N GLY A 308 -1.25 -21.05 19.64
CA GLY A 308 -0.85 -20.22 18.51
C GLY A 308 0.37 -19.38 18.87
N SER A 309 1.07 -18.85 17.88
CA SER A 309 2.14 -17.89 18.15
C SER A 309 1.58 -16.57 18.71
N PHE A 310 2.41 -15.85 19.46
CA PHE A 310 2.07 -14.49 19.89
C PHE A 310 1.85 -13.57 18.68
N SER A 311 0.80 -12.76 18.75
CA SER A 311 0.48 -11.73 17.77
C SER A 311 -0.23 -10.59 18.48
N GLU A 312 0.33 -9.39 18.36
CA GLU A 312 -0.12 -8.18 19.05
C GLU A 312 -0.25 -8.41 20.56
N GLY A 313 0.77 -8.98 21.20
CA GLY A 313 0.86 -9.20 22.64
C GLY A 313 -0.07 -10.25 23.22
N LEU A 314 -0.78 -11.03 22.38
CA LEU A 314 -1.67 -12.11 22.82
C LEU A 314 -1.37 -13.42 22.09
N SER A 315 -1.64 -14.54 22.75
CA SER A 315 -1.56 -15.88 22.18
C SER A 315 -2.87 -16.63 22.39
N TRP A 316 -3.36 -17.26 21.32
CA TRP A 316 -4.46 -18.23 21.43
C TRP A 316 -3.97 -19.53 22.04
N VAL A 317 -4.68 -20.06 23.03
CA VAL A 317 -4.34 -21.30 23.71
C VAL A 317 -5.58 -22.16 23.95
N SER A 318 -5.39 -23.48 24.00
CA SER A 318 -6.44 -24.45 24.29
C SER A 318 -5.96 -25.52 25.27
N MET A 319 -6.79 -25.77 26.29
CA MET A 319 -6.55 -26.78 27.32
C MET A 319 -6.87 -28.20 26.85
N ASP A 320 -7.76 -28.37 25.87
CA ASP A 320 -8.14 -29.67 25.30
C ASP A 320 -7.43 -29.98 23.97
N GLY A 321 -6.85 -28.95 23.34
CA GLY A 321 -6.06 -29.04 22.11
C GLY A 321 -6.89 -29.12 20.84
N LYS A 322 -8.23 -29.04 20.92
CA LYS A 322 -9.13 -29.20 19.77
C LYS A 322 -10.23 -28.15 19.67
N GLY A 323 -10.39 -27.29 20.69
CA GLY A 323 -11.33 -26.18 20.68
C GLY A 323 -11.29 -25.40 21.99
N ARG A 324 -12.37 -24.67 22.28
CA ARG A 324 -12.49 -23.79 23.46
C ARG A 324 -11.28 -22.87 23.61
N TRP A 325 -10.84 -22.32 22.49
CA TRP A 325 -9.73 -21.39 22.43
C TRP A 325 -10.03 -20.17 23.30
N MET A 326 -8.99 -19.71 23.99
CA MET A 326 -8.93 -18.50 24.83
C MET A 326 -7.67 -17.72 24.46
N ALA A 327 -7.63 -16.42 24.71
CA ALA A 327 -6.41 -15.62 24.49
C ALA A 327 -5.78 -15.23 25.83
N VAL A 328 -4.46 -15.44 25.95
CA VAL A 328 -3.65 -15.08 27.11
C VAL A 328 -2.58 -14.08 26.75
N ASP A 329 -2.17 -13.26 27.72
CA ASP A 329 -0.96 -12.45 27.63
C ASP A 329 0.29 -13.24 28.09
N PRO A 330 1.52 -12.68 27.96
CA PRO A 330 2.75 -13.37 28.36
C PRO A 330 2.84 -13.69 29.86
N THR A 331 2.01 -13.04 30.69
CA THR A 331 1.93 -13.28 32.14
C THR A 331 0.89 -14.35 32.51
N ASN A 332 0.37 -15.05 31.51
CA ASN A 332 -0.68 -16.06 31.62
C ASN A 332 -2.05 -15.52 32.08
N ILE A 333 -2.30 -14.22 31.93
CA ILE A 333 -3.62 -13.66 32.23
C ILE A 333 -4.52 -13.84 31.01
N VAL A 334 -5.64 -14.54 31.22
CA VAL A 334 -6.69 -14.70 30.21
C VAL A 334 -7.33 -13.34 29.92
N LYS A 335 -7.12 -12.83 28.70
CA LYS A 335 -7.79 -11.61 28.20
C LYS A 335 -9.11 -11.92 27.52
N ILE A 336 -9.16 -13.02 26.78
CA ILE A 336 -10.38 -13.49 26.11
C ILE A 336 -10.73 -14.86 26.67
N PRO A 337 -11.88 -15.01 27.35
CA PRO A 337 -12.30 -16.28 27.94
C PRO A 337 -12.42 -17.42 26.92
N PRO A 338 -12.33 -18.69 27.36
CA PRO A 338 -12.56 -19.83 26.48
C PRO A 338 -13.99 -19.83 25.92
N GLY A 339 -14.13 -20.14 24.64
CA GLY A 339 -15.45 -20.28 24.04
C GLY A 339 -15.48 -20.42 22.53
N TYR A 340 -14.33 -20.33 21.85
CA TYR A 340 -14.24 -20.42 20.41
C TYR A 340 -13.85 -21.82 19.96
N GLU A 341 -14.53 -22.31 18.93
CA GLU A 341 -14.27 -23.59 18.27
C GLU A 341 -12.96 -23.51 17.48
N ASP A 342 -12.70 -22.36 16.85
CA ASP A 342 -11.54 -22.10 16.01
C ASP A 342 -11.18 -20.61 16.05
N VAL A 343 -9.92 -20.28 15.80
CA VAL A 343 -9.38 -18.93 15.94
C VAL A 343 -8.23 -18.68 14.97
N ARG A 344 -8.04 -17.41 14.59
CA ARG A 344 -6.91 -16.95 13.79
C ARG A 344 -6.06 -15.95 14.55
N PRO A 345 -4.77 -15.78 14.21
CA PRO A 345 -3.91 -14.77 14.84
C PRO A 345 -4.51 -13.36 14.77
N PHE A 346 -4.21 -12.53 15.77
CA PHE A 346 -4.56 -11.11 15.72
C PHE A 346 -3.82 -10.41 14.58
N ARG A 347 -4.55 -9.59 13.82
CA ARG A 347 -4.02 -8.71 12.78
C ARG A 347 -4.81 -7.41 12.76
N GLY A 348 -4.13 -6.28 12.87
CA GLY A 348 -4.75 -4.96 12.92
C GLY A 348 -5.71 -4.79 14.09
N GLY A 349 -5.42 -5.40 15.24
CA GLY A 349 -6.26 -5.34 16.44
C GLY A 349 -7.43 -6.33 16.47
N LEU A 350 -7.60 -7.17 15.44
CA LEU A 350 -8.74 -8.09 15.30
C LEU A 350 -8.28 -9.53 15.09
N ALA A 351 -9.06 -10.47 15.60
CA ALA A 351 -8.89 -11.89 15.32
C ALA A 351 -10.20 -12.48 14.80
N ALA A 352 -10.12 -13.26 13.73
CA ALA A 352 -11.26 -14.04 13.26
C ALA A 352 -11.46 -15.24 14.20
N VAL A 353 -12.71 -15.48 14.60
CA VAL A 353 -13.06 -16.53 15.55
C VAL A 353 -14.31 -17.27 15.09
N ARG A 354 -14.41 -18.54 15.43
CA ARG A 354 -15.55 -19.40 15.12
C ARG A 354 -16.28 -19.79 16.41
N GLN A 355 -17.59 -19.62 16.42
CA GLN A 355 -18.45 -20.03 17.53
C GLN A 355 -19.83 -20.44 16.99
N ASN A 356 -20.38 -21.51 17.54
CA ASN A 356 -21.68 -22.08 17.12
C ASN A 356 -21.70 -22.36 15.61
N GLY A 357 -20.59 -22.86 15.06
CA GLY A 357 -20.44 -23.18 13.64
C GLY A 357 -20.21 -21.98 12.71
N GLY A 358 -20.38 -20.73 13.17
CA GLY A 358 -20.22 -19.52 12.36
C GLY A 358 -18.94 -18.73 12.66
N TRP A 359 -18.32 -18.18 11.62
CA TRP A 359 -17.20 -17.24 11.69
C TRP A 359 -17.67 -15.82 11.97
N GLY A 360 -16.88 -15.13 12.79
CA GLY A 360 -16.99 -13.72 13.15
C GLY A 360 -15.61 -13.19 13.54
N ALA A 361 -15.57 -12.09 14.28
CA ALA A 361 -14.32 -11.46 14.70
C ALA A 361 -14.45 -10.78 16.05
N VAL A 362 -13.36 -10.79 16.81
CA VAL A 362 -13.23 -10.10 18.10
C VAL A 362 -12.05 -9.14 18.08
N ASP A 363 -12.13 -8.11 18.91
CA ASP A 363 -10.97 -7.27 19.24
C ASP A 363 -10.08 -7.92 20.31
N ARG A 364 -8.97 -7.26 20.65
CA ARG A 364 -8.01 -7.71 21.68
C ARG A 364 -8.58 -7.75 23.10
N THR A 365 -9.75 -7.17 23.34
CA THR A 365 -10.47 -7.23 24.63
C THR A 365 -11.48 -8.39 24.67
N GLY A 366 -11.72 -9.04 23.54
CA GLY A 366 -12.73 -10.09 23.38
C GLY A 366 -14.12 -9.56 23.02
N GLN A 367 -14.26 -8.26 22.73
CA GLN A 367 -15.51 -7.72 22.22
C GLN A 367 -15.75 -8.26 20.81
N VAL A 368 -16.94 -8.83 20.58
CA VAL A 368 -17.36 -9.29 19.25
C VAL A 368 -17.63 -8.08 18.37
N VAL A 369 -16.79 -7.89 17.35
CA VAL A 369 -16.89 -6.80 16.37
C VAL A 369 -17.66 -7.28 15.13
N VAL A 370 -17.42 -8.51 14.67
CA VAL A 370 -18.20 -9.16 13.61
C VAL A 370 -18.95 -10.34 14.21
N PRO A 371 -20.30 -10.38 14.13
CA PRO A 371 -21.08 -11.51 14.65
C PRO A 371 -20.68 -12.85 14.04
N THR A 372 -20.62 -13.90 14.87
CA THR A 372 -20.28 -15.28 14.48
C THR A 372 -21.44 -15.95 13.75
N ARG A 373 -21.64 -15.60 12.47
CA ARG A 373 -22.75 -16.10 11.64
C ARG A 373 -22.36 -16.46 10.21
N TYR A 374 -21.12 -16.19 9.81
CA TYR A 374 -20.66 -16.40 8.45
C TYR A 374 -20.13 -17.82 8.27
N HIS A 375 -20.27 -18.41 7.09
CA HIS A 375 -19.72 -19.73 6.78
C HIS A 375 -18.20 -19.67 6.52
N GLY A 376 -17.69 -18.50 6.14
CA GLY A 376 -16.27 -18.25 5.93
C GLY A 376 -15.90 -16.79 6.15
N LEU A 377 -14.64 -16.55 6.51
CA LEU A 377 -14.06 -15.23 6.71
C LEU A 377 -12.62 -15.24 6.20
N THR A 378 -12.43 -15.31 4.89
CA THR A 378 -11.11 -15.39 4.26
C THR A 378 -11.08 -14.43 3.10
N THR A 379 -10.02 -13.63 3.01
CA THR A 379 -9.96 -12.46 2.14
C THR A 379 -9.04 -12.70 0.96
N PRO A 380 -9.58 -13.11 -0.20
CA PRO A 380 -8.79 -13.17 -1.43
C PRO A 380 -8.45 -11.77 -1.92
N LEU A 381 -7.21 -11.60 -2.39
CA LEU A 381 -6.68 -10.37 -2.96
C LEU A 381 -6.69 -10.42 -4.49
N ALA A 382 -6.66 -9.25 -5.13
CA ALA A 382 -6.71 -9.12 -6.58
C ALA A 382 -5.55 -9.81 -7.32
N ASP A 383 -4.38 -9.89 -6.69
CA ASP A 383 -3.18 -10.58 -7.21
C ASP A 383 -3.21 -12.12 -7.05
N GLY A 384 -4.29 -12.68 -6.52
CA GLY A 384 -4.47 -14.13 -6.37
C GLY A 384 -4.00 -14.70 -5.04
N ARG A 385 -3.32 -13.92 -4.19
CA ARG A 385 -3.07 -14.33 -2.79
C ARG A 385 -4.34 -14.24 -1.96
N TYR A 386 -4.27 -14.72 -0.73
CA TYR A 386 -5.34 -14.57 0.24
C TYR A 386 -4.78 -14.26 1.63
N VAL A 387 -5.58 -13.54 2.40
CA VAL A 387 -5.36 -13.24 3.81
C VAL A 387 -6.38 -14.01 4.61
N ASP A 388 -5.93 -14.79 5.58
CA ASP A 388 -6.82 -15.56 6.43
C ASP A 388 -7.36 -14.68 7.57
N GLY A 389 -8.43 -13.94 7.28
CA GLY A 389 -9.00 -12.94 8.19
C GLY A 389 -9.06 -11.55 7.56
N PHE A 390 -8.64 -10.55 8.32
CA PHE A 390 -8.60 -9.15 7.90
C PHE A 390 -7.28 -8.81 7.21
N THR A 391 -7.36 -8.01 6.14
CA THR A 391 -6.21 -7.33 5.52
C THR A 391 -5.61 -6.30 6.48
N GLU A 392 -4.43 -5.76 6.16
CA GLU A 392 -3.82 -4.64 6.92
C GLU A 392 -4.74 -3.40 6.92
N ASP A 393 -5.54 -3.25 5.87
CA ASP A 393 -6.61 -2.27 5.75
C ASP A 393 -7.82 -2.50 6.67
N GLY A 394 -7.84 -3.61 7.40
CA GLY A 394 -8.96 -3.99 8.25
C GLY A 394 -10.21 -4.33 7.44
N LEU A 395 -10.05 -5.05 6.32
CA LEU A 395 -11.16 -5.54 5.51
C LEU A 395 -11.18 -7.06 5.52
N ALA A 396 -12.37 -7.64 5.65
CA ALA A 396 -12.55 -9.08 5.57
C ALA A 396 -13.64 -9.43 4.55
N VAL A 397 -13.36 -10.43 3.71
CA VAL A 397 -14.39 -11.06 2.88
C VAL A 397 -15.13 -12.09 3.73
N VAL A 398 -16.44 -11.94 3.78
CA VAL A 398 -17.33 -12.83 4.52
C VAL A 398 -18.17 -13.64 3.56
N GLU A 399 -18.39 -14.91 3.88
CA GLU A 399 -19.23 -15.81 3.11
C GLU A 399 -20.49 -16.17 3.89
N LEU A 400 -21.66 -16.06 3.27
CA LEU A 400 -22.94 -16.50 3.80
C LEU A 400 -23.74 -17.19 2.70
N ALA A 401 -24.13 -18.44 2.91
CA ALA A 401 -24.92 -19.24 1.95
C ALA A 401 -24.33 -19.25 0.52
N GLY A 402 -23.00 -19.37 0.39
CA GLY A 402 -22.30 -19.41 -0.90
C GLY A 402 -22.16 -18.04 -1.60
N ARG A 403 -22.60 -16.95 -0.95
CA ARG A 403 -22.40 -15.58 -1.42
C ARG A 403 -21.34 -14.87 -0.59
N ARG A 404 -20.57 -14.00 -1.23
CA ARG A 404 -19.48 -13.23 -0.65
C ARG A 404 -19.83 -11.76 -0.55
N GLY A 405 -19.40 -11.15 0.54
CA GLY A 405 -19.52 -9.73 0.85
C GLY A 405 -18.25 -9.24 1.56
N VAL A 406 -18.25 -7.99 1.98
CA VAL A 406 -17.11 -7.35 2.67
C VAL A 406 -17.58 -6.68 3.94
N VAL A 407 -16.82 -6.87 5.01
CA VAL A 407 -16.95 -6.12 6.25
C VAL A 407 -15.67 -5.36 6.54
N ASP A 408 -15.79 -4.22 7.22
CA ASP A 408 -14.64 -3.48 7.74
C ASP A 408 -14.30 -3.86 9.19
N ARG A 409 -13.23 -3.25 9.72
CA ARG A 409 -12.71 -3.47 11.07
C ARG A 409 -13.66 -3.08 12.21
N THR A 410 -14.75 -2.38 11.90
CA THR A 410 -15.80 -2.05 12.87
C THR A 410 -16.96 -3.04 12.81
N GLY A 411 -16.89 -4.00 11.89
CA GLY A 411 -17.95 -4.96 11.59
C GLY A 411 -19.06 -4.39 10.73
N ARG A 412 -18.90 -3.18 10.19
CA ARG A 412 -19.84 -2.62 9.22
C ARG A 412 -19.74 -3.43 7.92
N VAL A 413 -20.90 -3.84 7.43
CA VAL A 413 -21.02 -4.48 6.11
C VAL A 413 -20.90 -3.39 5.05
N LEU A 414 -19.79 -3.41 4.29
CA LEU A 414 -19.56 -2.53 3.14
C LEU A 414 -20.22 -3.09 1.89
N VAL A 415 -20.16 -4.42 1.72
CA VAL A 415 -20.81 -5.14 0.63
C VAL A 415 -21.57 -6.30 1.23
N ALA A 416 -22.89 -6.34 1.05
CA ALA A 416 -23.69 -7.46 1.51
C ALA A 416 -23.27 -8.77 0.80
N PRO A 417 -23.35 -9.94 1.45
CA PRO A 417 -23.14 -11.22 0.79
C PRO A 417 -24.12 -11.43 -0.37
N ALA A 418 -23.70 -11.06 -1.57
CA ALA A 418 -24.54 -11.05 -2.77
C ALA A 418 -23.85 -11.67 -4.00
N TYR A 419 -22.51 -11.75 -3.98
CA TYR A 419 -21.73 -12.14 -5.15
C TYR A 419 -21.20 -13.57 -5.03
N PRO A 420 -21.23 -14.39 -6.09
CA PRO A 420 -20.59 -15.70 -6.07
C PRO A 420 -19.07 -15.60 -5.85
N THR A 421 -18.44 -14.56 -6.41
CA THR A 421 -17.01 -14.30 -6.22
C THR A 421 -16.76 -12.83 -5.92
N LEU A 422 -15.82 -12.58 -4.99
CA LEU A 422 -15.42 -11.25 -4.58
C LEU A 422 -13.94 -11.31 -4.17
N VAL A 423 -13.13 -10.35 -4.63
CA VAL A 423 -11.75 -10.17 -4.19
C VAL A 423 -11.47 -8.71 -3.85
N VAL A 424 -10.59 -8.49 -2.88
CA VAL A 424 -10.21 -7.14 -2.43
C VAL A 424 -9.09 -6.60 -3.31
N HIS A 425 -9.30 -5.42 -3.86
CA HIS A 425 -8.30 -4.61 -4.53
C HIS A 425 -8.00 -3.35 -3.68
N PRO A 426 -6.79 -2.79 -3.69
CA PRO A 426 -6.44 -1.64 -2.84
C PRO A 426 -7.27 -0.37 -3.03
N VAL A 427 -8.04 -0.27 -4.13
CA VAL A 427 -8.98 0.86 -4.35
C VAL A 427 -10.43 0.45 -4.62
N ALA A 428 -10.74 -0.85 -4.68
CA ALA A 428 -12.03 -1.33 -5.12
C ALA A 428 -12.31 -2.76 -4.62
N PHE A 429 -13.55 -3.21 -4.73
CA PHE A 429 -13.92 -4.61 -4.57
C PHE A 429 -14.24 -5.18 -5.94
N LEU A 430 -13.43 -6.13 -6.41
CA LEU A 430 -13.67 -6.80 -7.68
C LEU A 430 -14.71 -7.89 -7.46
N VAL A 431 -15.79 -7.84 -8.23
CA VAL A 431 -16.93 -8.75 -8.08
C VAL A 431 -17.18 -9.51 -9.37
N GLY A 432 -17.46 -10.81 -9.26
CA GLY A 432 -17.88 -11.65 -10.37
C GLY A 432 -19.36 -11.98 -10.26
N ASP A 433 -20.06 -11.99 -11.39
CA ASP A 433 -21.46 -12.39 -11.49
C ASP A 433 -21.63 -13.90 -11.75
N GLU A 434 -22.87 -14.35 -11.91
CA GLU A 434 -23.20 -15.75 -12.19
C GLU A 434 -22.75 -16.23 -13.59
N SER A 435 -22.53 -15.30 -14.51
CA SER A 435 -22.07 -15.60 -15.87
C SER A 435 -20.54 -15.67 -15.97
N GLY A 436 -19.84 -15.42 -14.87
CA GLY A 436 -18.38 -15.36 -14.80
C GLY A 436 -17.79 -14.03 -15.28
N ARG A 437 -18.63 -13.01 -15.51
CA ARG A 437 -18.19 -11.65 -15.86
C ARG A 437 -17.84 -10.87 -14.62
N TRP A 438 -16.83 -10.01 -14.76
CA TRP A 438 -16.21 -9.26 -13.67
C TRP A 438 -16.47 -7.78 -13.80
N GLY A 439 -16.71 -7.13 -12.66
CA GLY A 439 -16.85 -5.70 -12.48
C GLY A 439 -16.17 -5.24 -11.19
N ALA A 440 -16.44 -4.00 -10.79
CA ALA A 440 -15.87 -3.43 -9.57
C ALA A 440 -16.89 -2.59 -8.81
N LEU A 441 -16.81 -2.66 -7.48
CA LEU A 441 -17.42 -1.71 -6.56
C LEU A 441 -16.33 -0.80 -5.99
N ASP A 442 -16.67 0.43 -5.65
CA ASP A 442 -15.79 1.31 -4.91
C ASP A 442 -15.59 0.83 -3.45
N ARG A 443 -14.73 1.50 -2.68
CA ARG A 443 -14.48 1.15 -1.28
C ARG A 443 -15.68 1.35 -0.34
N ARG A 444 -16.79 1.92 -0.82
CA ARG A 444 -18.06 2.08 -0.09
C ARG A 444 -19.08 1.01 -0.47
N GLY A 445 -18.79 0.19 -1.48
CA GLY A 445 -19.69 -0.85 -1.99
C GLY A 445 -20.59 -0.38 -3.12
N GLU A 446 -20.39 0.83 -3.65
CA GLU A 446 -21.15 1.38 -4.77
C GLU A 446 -20.56 0.93 -6.11
N LEU A 447 -21.39 0.80 -7.14
CA LEU A 447 -20.93 0.35 -8.46
C LEU A 447 -19.91 1.32 -9.08
N LEU A 448 -18.74 0.79 -9.45
CA LEU A 448 -17.66 1.53 -10.10
C LEU A 448 -17.47 1.10 -11.56
N ILE A 449 -17.50 -0.21 -11.83
CA ILE A 449 -17.37 -0.80 -13.17
C ILE A 449 -18.43 -1.89 -13.29
N ASP A 450 -19.23 -1.85 -14.35
CA ASP A 450 -20.23 -2.88 -14.65
C ASP A 450 -19.56 -4.26 -14.80
N PRO A 451 -20.25 -5.37 -14.42
CA PRO A 451 -19.72 -6.72 -14.56
C PRO A 451 -19.75 -7.19 -16.03
N VAL A 452 -18.92 -6.55 -16.87
CA VAL A 452 -18.83 -6.80 -18.31
C VAL A 452 -17.45 -7.30 -18.72
N HIS A 453 -16.48 -7.45 -17.82
CA HIS A 453 -15.17 -7.93 -18.19
C HIS A 453 -15.08 -9.46 -18.15
N PRO A 454 -14.34 -10.10 -19.07
CA PRO A 454 -14.20 -11.56 -19.07
C PRO A 454 -13.25 -12.07 -17.96
N SER A 455 -12.48 -11.20 -17.32
CA SER A 455 -11.50 -11.58 -16.31
C SER A 455 -11.25 -10.47 -15.29
N ARG A 456 -10.76 -10.87 -14.11
CA ARG A 456 -10.25 -9.95 -13.06
C ARG A 456 -9.18 -9.00 -13.59
N ALA A 457 -8.23 -9.52 -14.35
CA ALA A 457 -7.12 -8.74 -14.91
C ALA A 457 -7.61 -7.59 -15.81
N ALA A 458 -8.68 -7.82 -16.59
CA ALA A 458 -9.27 -6.78 -17.43
C ALA A 458 -9.92 -5.65 -16.60
N VAL A 459 -10.54 -5.98 -15.46
CA VAL A 459 -11.07 -4.95 -14.53
C VAL A 459 -9.93 -4.20 -13.84
N VAL A 460 -8.86 -4.89 -13.43
CA VAL A 460 -7.68 -4.22 -12.84
C VAL A 460 -7.06 -3.25 -13.85
N ALA A 461 -6.89 -3.64 -15.11
CA ALA A 461 -6.41 -2.76 -16.16
C ALA A 461 -7.33 -1.54 -16.42
N GLU A 462 -8.64 -1.69 -16.22
CA GLU A 462 -9.58 -0.57 -16.27
C GLU A 462 -9.45 0.35 -15.06
N ILE A 463 -9.35 -0.21 -13.85
CA ILE A 463 -9.07 0.55 -12.64
C ILE A 463 -7.76 1.33 -12.79
N ASP A 464 -6.71 0.71 -13.31
CA ASP A 464 -5.43 1.38 -13.52
C ASP A 464 -5.51 2.53 -14.52
N ARG A 465 -6.34 2.41 -15.56
CA ARG A 465 -6.66 3.54 -16.47
C ARG A 465 -7.42 4.64 -15.76
N LEU A 466 -8.38 4.31 -14.88
CA LEU A 466 -9.12 5.29 -14.07
C LEU A 466 -8.23 5.96 -13.01
N LEU A 467 -7.19 5.27 -12.55
CA LEU A 467 -6.22 5.75 -11.58
C LEU A 467 -5.01 6.47 -12.21
N ALA A 468 -4.93 6.56 -13.54
CA ALA A 468 -3.74 6.97 -14.28
C ALA A 468 -3.22 8.40 -13.96
N ASP A 469 -3.96 9.21 -13.21
CA ASP A 469 -3.45 10.44 -12.60
C ASP A 469 -2.82 10.17 -11.22
N THR A 470 -1.63 9.56 -11.17
CA THR A 470 -0.80 9.55 -9.95
C THR A 470 0.70 9.40 -10.25
N SER A 471 1.40 10.44 -10.68
CA SER A 471 2.82 10.52 -10.32
C SER A 471 3.30 11.93 -10.11
N PRO A 472 3.41 12.33 -8.83
CA PRO A 472 4.46 13.28 -8.51
C PRO A 472 5.08 12.99 -7.13
N VAL A 473 6.29 12.45 -6.97
CA VAL A 473 7.09 11.60 -7.85
C VAL A 473 7.30 10.33 -7.01
N LEU A 474 6.30 9.46 -7.10
CA LEU A 474 6.15 8.09 -6.57
C LEU A 474 5.34 7.31 -7.61
#